data_AF-F4PCB5-F1
#
_entry.id   AF-F4PCB5-F1
#
_cell.length_a   1.000
_cell.length_b   1.000
_cell.length_c   1.000
_cell.angle_alpha   90.00
_cell.angle_beta   90.00
_cell.angle_gamma   90.00
#
_symmetry.space_group_name_H-M   'P 1'
#
loop_
_entity.id
_entity.type
_entity.pdbx_description
1 polymer ?
#
loop_
_entity_poly.entity_id
_entity_poly.type
_entity_poly.pdbx_seq_one_letter_code
_entity_poly.pdbx_strand_id
1 'polypeptide(L)'
;MKLAVTVLASILFACSVTTAKPVNPSATTSATTSAEASTSTVIPTATESDESKHRVFSYEGSEFSVDLSKLSKDDVKLIQEYLEKDQEYEEIKKACDSAKSEELNQEELLKRLSGKNYKLSLKYSNRNDPVYQEKKREIKQKLNEENEKLFSLQEKRLKLDKNLYHAGLLLHMARKELADLLFQNGPSTASLYSRIKFLKSNPSFVEDIYQSLILQLNKQSGSE
;
A
#
# COMPACT_ATOMS: atom_id res chain seq x y z
N MET A 1 -7.75 33.42 -4.92
CA MET A 1 -6.97 33.15 -3.68
C MET A 1 -7.94 32.91 -2.53
N LYS A 2 -7.95 31.71 -1.93
CA LYS A 2 -8.42 31.38 -0.54
C LYS A 2 -8.70 29.89 -0.25
N LEU A 3 -8.36 28.94 -1.14
CA LEU A 3 -8.55 27.50 -0.87
C LEU A 3 -7.26 26.68 -0.65
N ALA A 4 -6.08 27.25 -0.91
CA ALA A 4 -4.81 26.51 -0.81
C ALA A 4 -4.20 26.47 0.61
N VAL A 5 -4.71 27.28 1.55
CA VAL A 5 -4.08 27.43 2.89
C VAL A 5 -4.63 26.42 3.91
N THR A 6 -5.79 25.81 3.66
CA THR A 6 -6.47 24.98 4.68
C THR A 6 -5.95 23.54 4.75
N VAL A 7 -5.33 23.02 3.68
CA VAL A 7 -4.86 21.61 3.65
C VAL A 7 -3.51 21.44 4.38
N LEU A 8 -2.67 22.48 4.43
CA LEU A 8 -1.34 22.43 5.07
C LEU A 8 -1.39 22.44 6.60
N ALA A 9 -2.45 22.98 7.22
CA ALA A 9 -2.56 23.06 8.68
C ALA A 9 -2.88 21.71 9.36
N SER A 10 -3.39 20.71 8.62
CA SER A 10 -3.78 19.42 9.20
C SER A 10 -2.60 18.47 9.46
N ILE A 11 -1.41 18.77 8.91
CA ILE A 11 -0.22 17.90 9.05
C ILE A 11 0.60 18.26 10.32
N LEU A 12 0.43 19.47 10.87
CA LEU A 12 1.26 19.94 12.00
C LEU A 12 0.72 19.60 13.40
N PHE A 13 -0.48 19.02 13.53
CA PHE A 13 -1.08 18.77 14.86
C PHE A 13 -0.76 17.39 15.46
N ALA A 14 -0.18 16.45 14.70
CA ALA A 14 0.04 15.08 15.17
C ALA A 14 1.42 14.80 15.80
N CYS A 15 2.34 15.77 15.82
CA CYS A 15 3.66 15.61 16.43
C CYS A 15 3.78 16.47 17.69
N SER A 16 3.02 16.13 18.72
CA SER A 16 3.27 16.61 20.07
C SER A 16 4.55 15.96 20.59
N VAL A 17 5.68 16.61 20.28
CA VAL A 17 7.01 16.24 20.75
C VAL A 17 7.06 16.39 22.27
N THR A 18 7.14 15.26 22.97
CA THR A 18 7.50 15.26 24.40
C THR A 18 8.96 15.66 24.51
N THR A 19 9.21 16.89 24.96
CA THR A 19 10.55 17.42 25.23
C THR A 19 11.14 16.75 26.47
N ALA A 20 11.87 15.65 26.27
CA ALA A 20 12.79 15.15 27.27
C ALA A 20 14.01 16.08 27.36
N LYS A 21 14.36 16.52 28.57
CA LYS A 21 15.52 17.39 28.83
C LYS A 21 16.82 16.74 28.33
N PRO A 22 17.70 17.49 27.65
CA PRO A 22 18.99 16.94 27.22
C PRO A 22 19.89 16.73 28.45
N VAL A 23 20.28 15.48 28.68
CA VAL A 23 21.36 15.15 29.60
C VAL A 23 22.67 15.24 28.82
N ASN A 24 23.58 16.05 29.35
CA ASN A 24 24.88 16.36 28.80
C ASN A 24 25.76 15.09 28.70
N PRO A 25 26.31 14.70 27.54
CA PRO A 25 27.27 13.60 27.47
C PRO A 25 28.67 14.15 27.75
N SER A 26 29.07 14.11 29.03
CA SER A 26 30.48 14.14 29.39
C SER A 26 31.02 12.70 29.34
N ALA A 27 31.96 12.49 28.42
CA ALA A 27 33.12 11.61 28.50
C ALA A 27 32.96 10.09 28.79
N THR A 28 33.73 9.32 28.00
CA THR A 28 34.54 8.15 28.41
C THR A 28 34.06 6.77 27.92
N THR A 29 34.68 6.33 26.80
CA THR A 29 35.56 5.15 26.68
C THR A 29 34.97 3.72 26.72
N SER A 30 35.20 3.04 25.58
CA SER A 30 35.62 1.64 25.40
C SER A 30 34.63 0.47 25.44
N ALA A 31 34.82 -0.35 24.39
CA ALA A 31 34.83 -1.81 24.34
C ALA A 31 33.49 -2.56 24.12
N THR A 32 33.38 -3.08 22.88
CA THR A 32 32.94 -4.44 22.51
C THR A 32 31.76 -5.07 23.26
N THR A 33 30.70 -5.43 22.54
CA THR A 33 30.48 -6.80 22.00
C THR A 33 29.11 -6.87 21.29
N SER A 34 29.15 -7.57 20.16
CA SER A 34 28.08 -8.05 19.28
C SER A 34 26.68 -8.25 19.89
N ALA A 35 25.67 -7.70 19.20
CA ALA A 35 24.36 -8.31 19.05
C ALA A 35 23.82 -7.97 17.65
N GLU A 36 23.86 -8.97 16.77
CA GLU A 36 23.32 -8.95 15.43
C GLU A 36 21.82 -8.68 15.48
N ALA A 37 21.42 -7.48 15.06
CA ALA A 37 20.07 -7.20 14.59
C ALA A 37 20.21 -6.64 13.18
N SER A 38 20.35 -7.55 12.21
CA SER A 38 20.29 -7.22 10.78
C SER A 38 18.87 -6.82 10.39
N THR A 39 18.45 -5.63 10.81
CA THR A 39 17.41 -4.89 10.11
C THR A 39 18.12 -4.16 8.98
N SER A 40 18.26 -4.85 7.84
CA SER A 40 18.81 -4.26 6.63
C SER A 40 17.79 -3.27 6.08
N THR A 41 17.86 -2.04 6.58
CA THR A 41 17.22 -0.89 5.94
C THR A 41 18.12 -0.54 4.75
N VAL A 42 17.88 -1.21 3.62
CA VAL A 42 18.64 -1.01 2.38
C VAL A 42 18.29 0.36 1.82
N ILE A 43 19.28 1.26 1.78
CA ILE A 43 19.16 2.61 1.23
C ILE A 43 19.81 2.62 -0.16
N PRO A 44 19.11 3.05 -1.22
CA PRO A 44 19.73 3.22 -2.52
C PRO A 44 20.84 4.26 -2.45
N THR A 45 22.03 3.88 -2.92
CA THR A 45 23.21 4.74 -2.90
C THR A 45 23.40 5.37 -4.28
N ALA A 46 23.35 6.70 -4.36
CA ALA A 46 23.76 7.43 -5.55
C ALA A 46 25.24 7.83 -5.39
N THR A 47 26.11 7.33 -6.26
CA THR A 47 27.52 7.76 -6.28
C THR A 47 27.65 9.03 -7.11
N GLU A 48 28.07 10.13 -6.48
CA GLU A 48 28.53 11.34 -7.18
C GLU A 48 29.97 11.10 -7.64
N SER A 49 30.19 10.96 -8.96
CA SER A 49 31.53 11.11 -9.55
C SER A 49 31.70 12.53 -10.06
N ASP A 50 32.91 13.09 -9.93
CA ASP A 50 33.31 14.48 -10.24
C ASP A 50 33.11 14.99 -11.71
N GLU A 51 32.32 14.30 -12.53
CA GLU A 51 31.80 14.81 -13.80
C GLU A 51 30.28 14.87 -13.73
N SER A 52 29.73 16.09 -13.79
CA SER A 52 28.32 16.44 -13.63
C SER A 52 27.35 15.87 -14.69
N LYS A 53 27.65 14.74 -15.34
CA LYS A 53 26.89 14.23 -16.48
C LYS A 53 26.25 12.87 -16.30
N HIS A 54 26.69 12.01 -15.37
CA HIS A 54 26.16 10.65 -15.25
C HIS A 54 25.83 10.26 -13.80
N ARG A 55 24.56 10.40 -13.40
CA ARG A 55 24.05 9.88 -12.12
C ARG A 55 23.49 8.48 -12.35
N VAL A 56 24.21 7.47 -11.85
CA VAL A 56 23.79 6.07 -11.90
C VAL A 56 23.15 5.69 -10.57
N PHE A 57 21.91 5.19 -10.63
CA PHE A 57 21.18 4.61 -9.52
C PHE A 57 21.36 3.11 -9.50
N SER A 58 21.83 2.56 -8.39
CA SER A 58 21.92 1.11 -8.17
C SER A 58 21.23 0.74 -6.88
N TYR A 59 20.61 -0.43 -6.84
CA TYR A 59 20.08 -0.99 -5.60
C TYR A 59 21.08 -2.00 -5.03
N GLU A 60 21.46 -1.82 -3.77
CA GLU A 60 22.48 -2.65 -3.12
C GLU A 60 22.05 -4.13 -3.11
N GLY A 61 22.94 -5.02 -3.54
CA GLY A 61 22.62 -6.45 -3.72
C GLY A 61 21.84 -6.80 -4.99
N SER A 62 21.63 -5.84 -5.91
CA SER A 62 21.03 -6.10 -7.22
C SER A 62 22.01 -5.84 -8.36
N GLU A 63 21.83 -6.54 -9.48
CA GLU A 63 22.53 -6.28 -10.75
C GLU A 63 21.86 -5.14 -11.55
N PHE A 64 20.81 -4.52 -11.00
CA PHE A 64 20.02 -3.51 -11.68
C PHE A 64 20.56 -2.11 -11.37
N SER A 65 21.01 -1.43 -12.42
CA SER A 65 21.42 -0.03 -12.38
C SER A 65 20.69 0.78 -13.44
N VAL A 66 20.32 2.02 -13.12
CA VAL A 66 19.63 2.97 -13.98
C VAL A 66 20.49 4.21 -14.16
N ASP A 67 20.77 4.58 -15.40
CA ASP A 67 21.47 5.81 -15.73
C ASP A 67 20.46 6.94 -15.99
N LEU A 68 20.34 7.87 -15.05
CA LEU A 68 19.37 8.96 -15.12
C LEU A 68 19.65 9.95 -16.26
N SER A 69 20.89 10.02 -16.75
CA SER A 69 21.24 10.93 -17.86
C SER A 69 20.58 10.54 -19.18
N LYS A 70 20.09 9.30 -19.29
CA LYS A 70 19.39 8.77 -20.45
C LYS A 70 17.88 8.98 -20.41
N LEU A 71 17.36 9.48 -19.28
CA LEU A 71 15.94 9.70 -19.09
C LEU A 71 15.56 11.13 -19.47
N SER A 72 14.44 11.23 -20.16
CA SER A 72 13.85 12.46 -20.68
C SER A 72 12.70 12.96 -19.79
N LYS A 73 12.14 14.12 -20.14
CA LYS A 73 10.92 14.63 -19.49
C LYS A 73 9.70 13.76 -19.75
N ASP A 74 9.63 13.09 -20.90
CA ASP A 74 8.54 12.16 -21.22
C ASP A 74 8.63 10.90 -20.36
N ASP A 75 9.85 10.46 -20.03
CA ASP A 75 10.10 9.32 -19.15
C ASP A 75 9.66 9.59 -17.70
N VAL A 76 9.76 10.85 -17.23
CA VAL A 76 9.20 11.27 -15.93
C VAL A 76 7.70 10.99 -15.89
N LYS A 77 6.98 11.29 -16.97
CA LYS A 77 5.54 11.06 -17.05
C LYS A 77 5.21 9.57 -16.95
N LEU A 78 5.99 8.71 -17.60
CA LEU A 78 5.81 7.26 -17.53
C LEU A 78 6.05 6.73 -16.11
N ILE A 79 7.10 7.21 -15.44
CA ILE A 79 7.39 6.87 -14.03
C ILE A 79 6.25 7.34 -13.12
N GLN A 80 5.76 8.57 -13.32
CA GLN A 80 4.63 9.11 -12.58
C GLN A 80 3.37 8.27 -12.77
N GLU A 81 3.04 7.92 -14.02
CA GLU A 81 1.88 7.09 -14.36
C GLU A 81 1.94 5.69 -13.74
N TYR A 82 3.15 5.13 -13.55
CA TYR A 82 3.36 3.90 -12.80
C TYR A 82 3.05 4.09 -11.32
N LEU A 83 3.62 5.13 -10.69
CA LEU A 83 3.44 5.41 -9.26
C LEU A 83 1.96 5.66 -8.91
N GLU A 84 1.24 6.39 -9.76
CA GLU A 84 -0.20 6.64 -9.60
C GLU A 84 -1.00 5.33 -9.64
N LYS A 85 -0.70 4.43 -10.59
CA LYS A 85 -1.37 3.12 -10.70
C LYS A 85 -1.02 2.19 -9.54
N ASP A 86 0.21 2.25 -9.03
CA ASP A 86 0.64 1.44 -7.89
C ASP A 86 -0.10 1.89 -6.61
N GLN A 87 -0.22 3.21 -6.41
CA GLN A 87 -1.02 3.77 -5.33
C GLN A 87 -2.51 3.40 -5.45
N GLU A 88 -3.11 3.59 -6.63
CA GLU A 88 -4.51 3.23 -6.88
C GLU A 88 -4.78 1.74 -6.57
N TYR A 89 -3.90 0.86 -7.03
CA TYR A 89 -3.99 -0.57 -6.75
C TYR A 89 -3.95 -0.87 -5.25
N GLU A 90 -3.03 -0.25 -4.49
CA GLU A 90 -2.93 -0.45 -3.06
C GLU A 90 -4.15 0.09 -2.29
N GLU A 91 -4.72 1.21 -2.72
CA GLU A 91 -5.96 1.75 -2.15
C GLU A 91 -7.14 0.81 -2.39
N ILE A 92 -7.32 0.32 -3.62
CA ILE A 92 -8.37 -0.65 -3.95
C ILE A 92 -8.16 -1.97 -3.18
N LYS A 93 -6.91 -2.44 -3.08
CA LYS A 93 -6.56 -3.66 -2.34
C LYS A 93 -6.96 -3.53 -0.86
N LYS A 94 -6.62 -2.41 -0.22
CA LYS A 94 -7.02 -2.12 1.18
C LYS A 94 -8.54 -2.11 1.33
N ALA A 95 -9.26 -1.52 0.37
CA ALA A 95 -10.72 -1.52 0.37
C ALA A 95 -11.30 -2.93 0.23
N CYS A 96 -10.71 -3.79 -0.61
CA CYS A 96 -11.09 -5.20 -0.74
C CYS A 96 -10.85 -5.97 0.55
N ASP A 97 -9.66 -5.83 1.15
CA ASP A 97 -9.29 -6.50 2.40
C ASP A 97 -10.24 -6.09 3.55
N SER A 98 -10.60 -4.80 3.61
CA SER A 98 -11.59 -4.28 4.55
C SER A 98 -13.00 -4.85 4.31
N ALA A 99 -13.48 -4.85 3.06
CA ALA A 99 -14.80 -5.38 2.71
C ALA A 99 -14.91 -6.90 3.02
N LYS A 100 -13.84 -7.65 2.79
CA LYS A 100 -13.76 -9.08 3.14
C LYS A 100 -13.86 -9.30 4.65
N SER A 101 -13.20 -8.45 5.45
CA SER A 101 -13.31 -8.50 6.91
C SER A 101 -14.72 -8.17 7.38
N GLU A 102 -15.36 -7.15 6.80
CA GLU A 102 -16.74 -6.74 7.10
C GLU A 102 -17.74 -7.88 6.81
N GLU A 103 -17.61 -8.54 5.66
CA GLU A 103 -18.44 -9.69 5.30
C GLU A 103 -18.25 -10.87 6.27
N LEU A 104 -17.01 -11.22 6.62
CA LEU A 104 -16.74 -12.30 7.59
C LEU A 104 -17.35 -12.02 8.97
N ASN A 105 -17.28 -10.77 9.43
CA ASN A 105 -17.93 -10.36 10.68
C ASN A 105 -19.45 -10.49 10.60
N GLN A 106 -20.04 -10.15 9.45
CA GLN A 106 -21.48 -10.28 9.21
C GLN A 106 -21.93 -11.75 9.17
N GLU A 107 -21.15 -12.63 8.52
CA GLU A 107 -21.39 -14.07 8.52
C GLU A 107 -21.32 -14.65 9.94
N GLU A 108 -20.36 -14.21 10.76
CA GLU A 108 -20.27 -14.64 12.16
C GLU A 108 -21.49 -14.20 12.98
N LEU A 109 -21.98 -12.98 12.77
CA LEU A 109 -23.20 -12.49 13.41
C LEU A 109 -24.41 -13.36 13.03
N LEU A 110 -24.57 -13.69 11.76
CA LEU A 110 -25.64 -14.57 11.28
C LEU A 110 -25.54 -15.97 11.90
N LYS A 111 -24.34 -16.53 11.99
CA LYS A 111 -24.09 -17.81 12.66
C LYS A 111 -24.51 -17.78 14.14
N ARG A 112 -24.19 -16.68 14.85
CA ARG A 112 -24.61 -16.48 16.25
C ARG A 112 -26.14 -16.36 16.37
N LEU A 113 -26.81 -15.66 15.46
CA LEU A 113 -28.27 -15.55 15.44
C LEU A 113 -28.95 -16.89 15.14
N SER A 114 -28.43 -17.65 14.18
CA SER A 114 -28.89 -19.00 13.88
C SER A 114 -28.74 -19.93 15.10
N GLY A 115 -27.61 -19.85 15.80
CA GLY A 115 -27.40 -20.58 17.05
C GLY A 115 -28.39 -20.20 18.16
N LYS A 116 -28.74 -18.91 18.29
CA LYS A 116 -29.79 -18.45 19.21
C LYS A 116 -31.16 -19.01 18.83
N ASN A 117 -31.51 -19.00 17.55
CA ASN A 117 -32.76 -19.58 17.05
C ASN A 117 -32.86 -21.08 17.37
N TYR A 118 -31.77 -21.81 17.15
CA TYR A 118 -31.68 -23.24 17.48
C TYR A 118 -31.86 -23.49 18.99
N LYS A 119 -31.14 -22.76 19.84
CA LYS A 119 -31.30 -22.85 21.31
C LYS A 119 -32.73 -22.53 21.76
N LEU A 120 -33.37 -21.53 21.15
CA LEU A 120 -34.78 -21.20 21.41
C LEU A 120 -35.68 -22.39 21.05
N SER A 121 -35.42 -23.06 19.93
CA SER A 121 -36.18 -24.24 19.50
C SER A 121 -36.02 -25.44 20.43
N LEU A 122 -34.87 -25.61 21.10
CA LEU A 122 -34.67 -26.67 22.07
C LEU A 122 -35.35 -26.36 23.41
N LYS A 123 -35.36 -25.08 23.82
CA LYS A 123 -35.92 -24.66 25.11
C LYS A 123 -37.43 -24.85 25.22
N TYR A 124 -38.17 -24.70 24.11
CA TYR A 124 -39.63 -24.76 24.10
C TYR A 124 -40.12 -26.03 23.40
N SER A 125 -40.73 -26.94 24.15
CA SER A 125 -41.37 -28.14 23.59
C SER A 125 -42.69 -27.82 22.88
N ASN A 126 -43.49 -26.88 23.42
CA ASN A 126 -44.71 -26.40 22.80
C ASN A 126 -44.41 -25.28 21.80
N ARG A 127 -44.62 -25.55 20.50
CA ARG A 127 -44.41 -24.57 19.43
C ARG A 127 -45.49 -23.49 19.37
N ASN A 128 -46.62 -23.66 20.05
CA ASN A 128 -47.72 -22.70 20.09
C ASN A 128 -47.66 -21.79 21.32
N ASP A 129 -46.64 -21.94 22.17
CA ASP A 129 -46.41 -21.03 23.29
C ASP A 129 -46.26 -19.59 22.77
N PRO A 130 -47.04 -18.62 23.30
CA PRO A 130 -47.06 -17.25 22.78
C PRO A 130 -45.70 -16.55 22.94
N VAL A 131 -44.97 -16.81 24.03
CA VAL A 131 -43.64 -16.25 24.28
C VAL A 131 -42.61 -16.83 23.31
N TYR A 132 -42.70 -18.13 23.00
CA TYR A 132 -41.87 -18.73 21.95
C TYR A 132 -42.12 -18.09 20.59
N GLN A 133 -43.39 -17.91 20.20
CA GLN A 133 -43.75 -17.35 18.90
C GLN A 133 -43.29 -15.91 18.72
N GLU A 134 -43.41 -15.08 19.77
CA GLU A 134 -42.89 -13.72 19.78
C GLU A 134 -41.37 -13.69 19.58
N LYS A 135 -40.61 -14.41 20.43
CA LYS A 135 -39.14 -14.48 20.32
C LYS A 135 -38.66 -15.04 18.98
N LYS A 136 -39.37 -16.04 18.45
CA LYS A 136 -39.06 -16.61 17.14
C LYS A 136 -39.26 -15.57 16.04
N ARG A 137 -40.32 -14.76 16.12
CA ARG A 137 -40.61 -13.69 15.17
C ARG A 137 -39.51 -12.62 15.21
N GLU A 138 -39.09 -12.19 16.40
CA GLU A 138 -37.98 -11.23 16.58
C GLU A 138 -36.68 -11.74 15.97
N ILE A 139 -36.28 -13.00 16.26
CA ILE A 139 -35.06 -13.58 15.70
C ILE A 139 -35.15 -13.70 14.19
N LYS A 140 -36.32 -14.11 13.66
CA LYS A 140 -36.53 -14.23 12.21
C LYS A 140 -36.43 -12.86 11.52
N GLN A 141 -37.05 -11.84 12.09
CA GLN A 141 -36.95 -10.47 11.57
C GLN A 141 -35.50 -10.02 11.53
N LYS A 142 -34.77 -10.19 12.63
CA LYS A 142 -33.36 -9.81 12.71
C LYS A 142 -32.49 -10.61 11.72
N LEU A 143 -32.73 -11.90 11.54
CA LEU A 143 -32.03 -12.71 10.53
C LEU A 143 -32.27 -12.17 9.12
N ASN A 144 -33.50 -11.77 8.79
CA ASN A 144 -33.78 -11.16 7.48
C ASN A 144 -33.00 -9.85 7.32
N GLU A 145 -33.07 -8.95 8.29
CA GLU A 145 -32.34 -7.67 8.26
C GLU A 145 -30.82 -7.87 8.10
N GLU A 146 -30.23 -8.80 8.84
CA GLU A 146 -28.79 -9.09 8.75
C GLU A 146 -28.39 -9.82 7.45
N ASN A 147 -29.29 -10.59 6.85
CA ASN A 147 -29.06 -11.22 5.53
C ASN A 147 -29.07 -10.19 4.39
N GLU A 148 -29.99 -9.23 4.41
CA GLU A 148 -30.00 -8.13 3.42
C GLU A 148 -28.70 -7.33 3.48
N LYS A 149 -28.19 -7.07 4.69
CA LYS A 149 -26.89 -6.43 4.86
C LYS A 149 -25.77 -7.29 4.26
N LEU A 150 -25.74 -8.60 4.56
CA LEU A 150 -24.73 -9.50 3.99
C LEU A 150 -24.77 -9.48 2.45
N PHE A 151 -25.96 -9.53 1.86
CA PHE A 151 -26.13 -9.45 0.42
C PHE A 151 -25.54 -8.15 -0.15
N SER A 152 -25.83 -6.99 0.45
CA SER A 152 -25.26 -5.71 0.01
C SER A 152 -23.74 -5.64 0.15
N LEU A 153 -23.16 -6.27 1.17
CA LEU A 153 -21.71 -6.39 1.36
C LEU A 153 -21.08 -7.25 0.27
N GLN A 154 -21.73 -8.37 -0.09
CA GLN A 154 -21.27 -9.25 -1.15
C GLN A 154 -21.29 -8.58 -2.52
N GLU A 155 -22.32 -7.78 -2.83
CA GLU A 155 -22.37 -6.98 -4.06
C GLU A 155 -21.25 -5.94 -4.10
N LYS A 156 -21.02 -5.23 -2.99
CA LYS A 156 -19.92 -4.27 -2.85
C LYS A 156 -18.57 -4.96 -3.03
N ARG A 157 -18.34 -6.12 -2.40
CA ARG A 157 -17.10 -6.90 -2.55
C ARG A 157 -16.90 -7.33 -4.00
N LEU A 158 -17.94 -7.85 -4.66
CA LEU A 158 -17.85 -8.27 -6.06
C LEU A 158 -17.43 -7.12 -6.99
N LYS A 159 -17.94 -5.89 -6.74
CA LYS A 159 -17.51 -4.70 -7.49
C LYS A 159 -16.05 -4.35 -7.20
N LEU A 160 -15.64 -4.40 -5.94
CA LEU A 160 -14.25 -4.14 -5.54
C LEU A 160 -13.28 -5.17 -6.13
N ASP A 161 -13.62 -6.45 -6.13
CA ASP A 161 -12.79 -7.53 -6.71
C ASP A 161 -12.57 -7.31 -8.22
N LYS A 162 -13.62 -6.89 -8.95
CA LYS A 162 -13.51 -6.54 -10.37
C LYS A 162 -12.59 -5.34 -10.58
N ASN A 163 -12.72 -4.30 -9.74
CA ASN A 163 -11.85 -3.13 -9.79
C ASN A 163 -10.40 -3.49 -9.47
N LEU A 164 -10.16 -4.34 -8.47
CA LEU A 164 -8.82 -4.80 -8.09
C LEU A 164 -8.18 -5.58 -9.23
N TYR A 165 -8.93 -6.47 -9.87
CA TYR A 165 -8.47 -7.20 -11.05
C TYR A 165 -8.08 -6.23 -12.18
N HIS A 166 -8.93 -5.26 -12.48
CA HIS A 166 -8.66 -4.26 -13.51
C HIS A 166 -7.43 -3.40 -13.20
N ALA A 167 -7.35 -2.84 -11.99
CA ALA A 167 -6.20 -2.07 -11.54
C ALA A 167 -4.90 -2.90 -11.58
N GLY A 168 -4.96 -4.18 -11.19
CA GLY A 168 -3.83 -5.09 -11.26
C GLY A 168 -3.32 -5.30 -12.69
N LEU A 169 -4.22 -5.37 -13.69
CA LEU A 169 -3.85 -5.45 -15.10
C LEU A 169 -3.19 -4.16 -15.59
N LEU A 170 -3.77 -2.99 -15.28
CA LEU A 170 -3.21 -1.69 -15.67
C LEU A 170 -1.83 -1.47 -15.06
N LEU A 171 -1.67 -1.78 -13.77
CA LEU A 171 -0.40 -1.70 -13.07
C LEU A 171 0.63 -2.67 -13.63
N HIS A 172 0.22 -3.89 -14.03
CA HIS A 172 1.12 -4.83 -14.68
C HIS A 172 1.66 -4.30 -16.02
N MET A 173 0.79 -3.69 -16.84
CA MET A 173 1.20 -3.08 -18.11
C MET A 173 2.16 -1.91 -17.89
N ALA A 174 1.82 -0.99 -16.98
CA ALA A 174 2.70 0.13 -16.64
C ALA A 174 4.06 -0.34 -16.09
N ARG A 175 4.08 -1.38 -15.26
CA ARG A 175 5.33 -1.97 -14.72
C ARG A 175 6.18 -2.59 -15.81
N LYS A 176 5.56 -3.19 -16.83
CA LYS A 176 6.28 -3.76 -17.98
C LYS A 176 6.95 -2.64 -18.79
N GLU A 177 6.20 -1.60 -19.15
CA GLU A 177 6.73 -0.44 -19.88
C GLU A 177 7.86 0.23 -19.10
N LEU A 178 7.68 0.40 -17.79
CA LEU A 178 8.71 0.96 -16.92
C LEU A 178 9.96 0.06 -16.84
N ALA A 179 9.81 -1.25 -16.80
CA ALA A 179 10.94 -2.18 -16.81
C ALA A 179 11.72 -2.12 -18.13
N ASP A 180 11.01 -2.01 -19.25
CA ASP A 180 11.63 -1.84 -20.58
C ASP A 180 12.38 -0.50 -20.67
N LEU A 181 11.82 0.57 -20.11
CA LEU A 181 12.47 1.88 -20.04
C LEU A 181 13.74 1.87 -19.15
N LEU A 182 13.60 1.48 -17.88
CA LEU A 182 14.66 1.60 -16.88
C LEU A 182 15.84 0.64 -17.14
N PHE A 183 15.56 -0.52 -17.74
CA PHE A 183 16.55 -1.58 -17.90
C PHE A 183 16.84 -1.90 -19.37
N GLN A 184 16.52 -0.99 -20.30
CA GLN A 184 16.75 -1.16 -21.73
C GLN A 184 18.18 -1.62 -22.07
N ASN A 185 19.17 -1.19 -21.27
CA ASN A 185 20.58 -1.57 -21.36
C ASN A 185 21.09 -2.42 -20.17
N GLY A 186 20.18 -3.02 -19.40
CA GLY A 186 20.50 -3.86 -18.25
C GLY A 186 21.24 -5.15 -18.66
N PRO A 187 21.72 -5.95 -17.68
CA PRO A 187 22.46 -7.17 -17.95
C PRO A 187 21.72 -8.04 -18.97
N SER A 188 22.41 -8.50 -20.01
CA SER A 188 21.80 -9.27 -21.12
C SER A 188 21.17 -10.59 -20.65
N THR A 189 21.55 -11.05 -19.46
CA THR A 189 21.06 -12.27 -18.80
C THR A 189 19.74 -12.05 -18.05
N ALA A 190 19.38 -10.82 -17.69
CA ALA A 190 18.20 -10.53 -16.89
C ALA A 190 16.93 -10.47 -17.75
N SER A 191 16.05 -11.47 -17.60
CA SER A 191 14.76 -11.51 -18.29
C SER A 191 13.85 -10.32 -17.93
N LEU A 192 12.94 -9.95 -18.84
CA LEU A 192 11.88 -8.96 -18.57
C LEU A 192 11.06 -9.32 -17.33
N TYR A 193 10.79 -10.61 -17.13
CA TYR A 193 10.11 -11.10 -15.94
C TYR A 193 10.86 -10.77 -14.65
N SER A 194 12.18 -10.97 -14.61
CA SER A 194 13.03 -10.66 -13.46
C SER A 194 13.03 -9.15 -13.14
N ARG A 195 13.06 -8.31 -14.18
CA ARG A 195 13.00 -6.84 -14.06
C ARG A 195 11.65 -6.38 -13.50
N ILE A 196 10.55 -6.90 -14.03
CA ILE A 196 9.19 -6.62 -13.52
C ILE A 196 9.07 -7.07 -12.06
N LYS A 197 9.60 -8.26 -11.73
CA LYS A 197 9.58 -8.78 -10.36
C LYS A 197 10.38 -7.88 -9.42
N PHE A 198 11.53 -7.38 -9.86
CA PHE A 198 12.34 -6.45 -9.08
C PHE A 198 11.58 -5.15 -8.78
N LEU A 199 10.96 -4.51 -9.79
CA LEU A 199 10.15 -3.30 -9.58
C LEU A 199 8.97 -3.54 -8.64
N LYS A 200 8.31 -4.71 -8.76
CA LYS A 200 7.20 -5.09 -7.87
C LYS A 200 7.65 -5.23 -6.40
N SER A 201 8.85 -5.73 -6.16
CA SER A 201 9.38 -5.94 -4.82
C SER A 201 10.03 -4.71 -4.21
N ASN A 202 10.37 -3.70 -5.03
CA ASN A 202 11.12 -2.53 -4.61
C ASN A 202 10.43 -1.24 -5.11
N PRO A 203 9.23 -0.90 -4.61
CA PRO A 203 8.52 0.31 -5.04
C PRO A 203 9.30 1.60 -4.71
N SER A 204 10.00 1.63 -3.57
CA SER A 204 10.83 2.78 -3.16
C SER A 204 11.95 3.09 -4.17
N PHE A 205 12.50 2.08 -4.84
CA PHE A 205 13.50 2.29 -5.89
C PHE A 205 12.97 3.18 -7.03
N VAL A 206 11.70 3.02 -7.40
CA VAL A 206 11.07 3.83 -8.45
C VAL A 206 10.79 5.24 -7.94
N GLU A 207 10.34 5.39 -6.70
CA GLU A 207 10.14 6.70 -6.06
C GLU A 207 11.46 7.49 -6.00
N ASP A 208 12.56 6.85 -5.62
CA ASP A 208 13.88 7.49 -5.52
C ASP A 208 14.39 7.95 -6.88
N ILE A 209 14.17 7.15 -7.94
CA ILE A 209 14.44 7.54 -9.33
C ILE A 209 13.60 8.77 -9.71
N TYR A 210 12.29 8.74 -9.42
CA TYR A 210 11.37 9.82 -9.77
C TYR A 210 11.78 11.15 -9.13
N GLN A 211 12.03 11.14 -7.81
CA GLN A 211 12.47 12.34 -7.07
C GLN A 211 13.80 12.87 -7.61
N SER A 212 14.73 11.96 -7.87
CA SER A 212 16.04 12.30 -8.41
C SER A 212 15.99 12.93 -9.79
N LEU A 213 15.14 12.40 -10.67
CA LEU A 213 14.97 12.87 -12.03
C LEU A 213 14.31 14.26 -12.07
N ILE A 214 13.29 14.49 -11.22
CA ILE A 214 12.66 15.82 -11.08
C ILE A 214 13.69 16.85 -10.59
N LEU A 215 14.48 16.51 -9.58
CA LEU A 215 15.52 17.41 -9.06
C LEU A 215 16.56 17.78 -10.13
N GLN A 216 16.96 16.82 -10.96
CA GLN A 216 17.90 17.06 -12.07
C GLN A 216 17.32 17.99 -13.13
N LEU A 217 16.08 17.75 -13.56
CA LEU A 217 15.42 18.57 -14.58
C LEU A 217 15.15 20.00 -14.10
N ASN A 218 14.77 20.17 -12.83
CA ASN A 218 14.56 21.50 -12.25
C ASN A 218 15.86 22.33 -12.16
N LYS A 219 17.02 21.69 -11.93
CA LYS A 219 18.32 22.38 -11.95
C LYS A 219 18.69 22.86 -13.35
N GLN A 220 18.33 22.12 -14.39
CA GLN A 220 18.61 22.49 -15.78
C GLN A 220 17.75 23.69 -16.24
N SER A 221 16.50 23.82 -15.79
CA SER A 221 15.63 24.95 -16.15
C SER A 221 15.95 26.27 -15.43
N GLY A 222 16.77 26.25 -14.37
CA GLY A 222 17.18 27.46 -13.64
C GLY A 222 18.46 28.13 -14.15
N SER A 223 19.02 27.65 -15.28
CA SER A 223 20.27 28.15 -15.86
C SER A 223 20.08 29.04 -17.10
N GLU A 224 18.87 29.56 -17.34
CA GLU A 224 18.58 30.57 -18.37
C GLU A 224 18.67 32.00 -17.83
#